data_AF-A0A6G0VKZ7-F1
#
_entry.id   AF-A0A6G0VKZ7-F1
#
_cell.length_a   1.000
_cell.length_b   1.000
_cell.length_c   1.000
_cell.angle_alpha   90.00
_cell.angle_beta   90.00
_cell.angle_gamma   90.00
#
_symmetry.space_group_name_H-M   'P 1'
#
loop_
_entity.id
_entity.type
_entity.pdbx_description
1 polymer ?
#
loop_
_entity_poly.entity_id
_entity_poly.type
_entity_poly.pdbx_seq_one_letter_code
_entity_poly.pdbx_strand_id
1 'polypeptide(L)' 'MMSWQLGRVIAIHPDPDNIVRVVTVKTAEGTLKRPVVKLVKLPLTSDLNFFDILFQHFSVLY' A
#
# COMPACT_ATOMS: atom_id res chain seq x y z
N MET A 1 -20.48 -4.25 1.59
CA MET A 1 -19.59 -3.23 1.00
C MET A 1 -18.15 -3.59 1.36
N MET A 2 -17.28 -3.85 0.37
CA MET A 2 -15.87 -4.17 0.64
C MET A 2 -15.11 -2.87 0.90
N SER A 3 -14.60 -2.69 2.13
CA SER A 3 -13.68 -1.62 2.46
C SER A 3 -12.24 -2.11 2.25
N TRP A 4 -11.43 -1.27 1.61
CA TRP A 4 -10.00 -1.54 1.51
C TRP A 4 -9.40 -1.42 2.92
N GLN A 5 -8.74 -2.49 3.38
CA GLN A 5 -8.11 -2.48 4.69
C GLN A 5 -6.89 -1.57 4.67
N LEU A 6 -7.04 -0.41 5.32
CA LEU A 6 -5.93 0.47 5.63
C LEU A 6 -5.06 -0.17 6.71
N GLY A 7 -3.75 -0.07 6.51
CA GLY A 7 -2.77 -0.60 7.45
C GLY A 7 -1.45 0.15 7.37
N ARG A 8 -0.74 0.18 8.49
CA ARG A 8 0.56 0.83 8.60
C ARG A 8 1.67 -0.20 8.57
N VAL A 9 2.71 0.03 7.77
CA VAL A 9 3.91 -0.81 7.77
C VAL A 9 4.62 -0.65 9.11
N ILE A 10 4.88 -1.77 9.79
CA ILE A 10 5.55 -1.81 11.09
C ILE A 10 6.93 -2.47 11.04
N ALA A 11 7.20 -3.29 10.02
CA ALA A 11 8.51 -3.91 9.82
C ALA A 11 8.75 -4.17 8.33
N ILE A 12 10.02 -4.11 7.92
CA ILE A 12 10.49 -4.44 6.58
C ILE A 12 11.37 -5.69 6.65
N HIS A 13 11.23 -6.59 5.68
CA HIS A 13 12.04 -7.81 5.57
C HIS A 13 12.80 -7.72 4.24
N PRO A 14 14.01 -7.13 4.25
CA PRO A 14 14.86 -7.07 3.07
C PRO A 14 15.44 -8.45 2.75
N ASP A 15 15.57 -8.75 1.46
CA ASP A 15 16.34 -9.88 0.97
C ASP A 15 17.86 -9.60 1.05
N PRO A 16 18.71 -10.63 0.86
CA PRO A 16 20.17 -10.45 0.80
C PRO A 16 20.63 -9.41 -0.22
N ASP A 17 19.84 -9.18 -1.27
CA ASP A 17 20.10 -8.18 -2.31
C ASP A 17 19.70 -6.74 -1.88
N ASN A 18 19.36 -6.50 -0.61
CA ASN A 18 18.82 -5.24 -0.07
C ASN A 18 17.47 -4.78 -0.69
N ILE A 19 16.78 -5.66 -1.41
CA ILE A 19 15.46 -5.38 -1.99
C ILE A 19 14.37 -5.77 -0.98
N VAL A 20 13.52 -4.82 -0.60
CA VAL A 20 12.38 -5.09 0.29
C VAL A 20 11.23 -5.67 -0.53
N ARG A 21 11.05 -7.00 -0.47
CA ARG A 21 9.92 -7.66 -1.13
C ARG A 21 8.72 -7.84 -0.23
N VAL A 22 8.95 -8.00 1.08
CA VAL A 22 7.90 -8.31 2.06
C VAL A 22 7.96 -7.33 3.22
N VAL A 23 6.79 -6.86 3.64
CA VAL A 23 6.66 -6.01 4.81
C VAL A 23 5.58 -6.55 5.74
N THR A 24 5.74 -6.29 7.02
CA THR A 24 4.71 -6.54 8.02
C THR A 24 3.84 -5.28 8.13
N VAL A 25 2.54 -5.44 7.92
CA VAL A 25 1.54 -4.38 8.03
C VAL A 25 0.64 -4.66 9.22
N LYS A 26 0.38 -3.63 10.03
CA LYS A 26 -0.65 -3.64 11.06
C LYS A 26 -1.93 -3.04 10.51
N THR A 27 -2.96 -3.85 10.37
CA THR A 27 -4.33 -3.46 10.03
C THR A 27 -5.19 -3.40 11.30
N ALA A 28 -6.45 -2.99 11.18
CA ALA A 28 -7.39 -2.97 12.29
C ALA A 28 -7.67 -4.37 12.88
N GLU A 29 -7.59 -5.42 12.04
CA GLU A 29 -7.84 -6.81 12.44
C GLU A 29 -6.60 -7.49 13.03
N GLY A 30 -5.40 -6.98 12.77
CA GLY A 30 -4.18 -7.58 13.30
C GLY A 30 -2.93 -7.25 12.52
N THR A 31 -1.94 -8.12 12.62
CA THR A 31 -0.64 -7.96 11.96
C THR A 31 -0.47 -9.04 10.90
N LEU A 32 -0.17 -8.63 9.67
CA LEU A 32 -0.04 -9.54 8.53
C LEU A 32 1.20 -9.21 7.69
N LYS A 33 1.81 -10.25 7.11
CA LYS A 33 2.91 -10.09 6.15
C LYS A 33 2.34 -9.99 4.75
N ARG A 34 2.73 -8.96 4.01
CA ARG A 34 2.27 -8.73 2.63
C ARG A 34 3.43 -8.32 1.72
N PRO A 35 3.47 -8.82 0.48
CA PRO A 35 4.43 -8.34 -0.49
C PRO A 35 4.25 -6.86 -0.80
N VAL A 36 5.34 -6.13 -1.00
CA VAL A 36 5.33 -4.69 -1.35
C VAL A 36 4.55 -4.44 -2.64
N VAL A 37 4.65 -5.33 -3.62
CA VAL A 37 3.90 -5.25 -4.89
C VAL A 37 2.37 -5.31 -4.71
N LYS A 38 1.88 -5.77 -3.56
CA LYS A 38 0.45 -5.83 -3.22
C LYS A 38 0.00 -4.68 -2.30
N LEU A 39 0.86 -3.69 -2.07
CA LEU A 39 0.58 -2.49 -1.28
C LEU A 39 0.54 -1.27 -2.20
N VAL A 40 -0.40 -0.37 -1.92
CA VAL A 40 -0.51 0.92 -2.59
C VAL A 40 -0.23 2.00 -1.54
N LYS A 41 0.62 2.98 -1.89
CA LYS A 41 0.86 4.12 -1.01
C LYS A 41 -0.42 4.92 -0.89
N LEU A 42 -0.85 5.19 0.34
CA LEU A 42 -1.92 6.13 0.58
C LEU A 42 -1.42 7.52 0.20
N PRO A 43 -2.09 8.26 -0.72
CA PRO A 43 -1.70 9.62 -1.01
C PRO A 43 -1.84 10.47 0.25
N LEU A 44 -0.70 10.93 0.76
CA LEU A 44 -0.66 11.98 1.76
C LEU A 44 -0.76 13.30 0.98
N THR A 45 -1.62 14.21 1.45
CA THR A 45 -2.05 15.46 0.78
C THR A 45 -0.93 16.37 0.23
N SER A 46 0.34 16.09 0.50
CA SER A 46 1.48 16.83 -0.06
C SER A 46 1.79 16.53 -1.54
N ASP A 47 1.42 15.37 -2.07
CA ASP A 47 1.91 14.89 -3.38
C ASP A 47 0.77 14.47 -4.34
N LEU A 48 -0.36 15.17 -4.31
CA LEU A 48 -1.44 14.94 -5.27
C LEU A 48 -1.26 15.83 -6.49
N ASN A 49 -0.57 15.33 -7.52
CA ASN A 49 -0.69 15.95 -8.83
C ASN A 49 -2.08 15.62 -9.39
N PHE A 50 -2.69 16.59 -10.08
CA PHE A 50 -4.01 16.44 -10.70
C PHE A 50 -4.11 15.21 -11.62
N PHE A 51 -2.99 14.81 -12.23
CA PHE A 51 -2.89 13.58 -13.02
C PHE A 51 -3.07 12.31 -12.17
N ASP A 52 -2.50 12.22 -10.97
CA ASP A 52 -2.58 11.04 -10.10
C ASP A 52 -4.03 10.76 -9.63
N ILE A 53 -4.82 11.82 -9.41
CA ILE A 53 -6.23 11.72 -9.00
C ILE A 53 -7.09 11.08 -10.11
N LEU A 54 -6.82 11.44 -11.38
CA LEU A 54 -7.60 10.94 -12.51
C LEU A 54 -7.32 9.45 -12.73
N PHE A 55 -6.05 9.00 -12.73
CA PHE A 55 -5.74 7.58 -12.95
C PHE A 55 -6.25 6.68 -11.82
N GLN A 56 -6.31 7.17 -10.59
CA GLN A 56 -6.79 6.36 -9.47
C GLN A 56 -8.32 6.13 -9.50
N HIS A 57 -9.11 7.06 -10.06
CA HIS A 57 -10.56 6.90 -10.18
C HIS A 57 -10.95 6.06 -11.41
N PHE A 58 -10.24 6.22 -12.54
CA PHE A 58 -10.52 5.44 -13.76
C PHE A 58 -10.09 3.97 -13.66
N SER A 59 -9.14 3.61 -12.78
CA SER A 59 -8.72 2.22 -12.57
C SER A 59 -9.65 1.38 -11.67
N VAL A 60 -10.76 1.93 -11.17
CA VAL A 60 -11.79 1.17 -10.41
C VAL A 60 -12.98 0.77 -11.31
N LEU A 61 -12.97 1.17 -12.58
CA LEU A 61 -14.00 0.82 -13.58
C LEU A 61 -13.44 -0.07 -14.70
N TYR A 62 -12.78 -1.18 -14.37
CA TYR A 62 -12.60 -2.34 -15.28
C TYR A 62 -12.51 -3.63 -14.48
#